data_AF-A0A971CE65-F1
#
_entry.id   AF-A0A971CE65-F1
#
_cell.length_a   1.000
_cell.length_b   1.000
_cell.length_c   1.000
_cell.angle_alpha   90.00
_cell.angle_beta   90.00
_cell.angle_gamma   90.00
#
_symmetry.space_group_name_H-M   'P 1'
#
loop_
_entity.id
_entity.type
_entity.pdbx_description
1 polymer ?
#
loop_
_entity_poly.entity_id
_entity_poly.type
_entity_poly.pdbx_seq_one_letter_code
_entity_poly.pdbx_strand_id
1 'polypeptide(L)'
;MAAEQIQQPFQIVMRGYDRQQVDDRIDSLESALRTTRARVEELDRQAIKLASEVGDAHRQLREVERPSYSGLGARIEQLLRLAEEQASDVIAAATKDAEDTLAKTRLEAAQIKAAAQSESQETLATAQREASEVRATATLEADEIVATANRRAEEMVAIAEREAAKLKSVTEHETSEKRATVERELARARATAEREVTELRAAAKRETDELRAATKRETDEQRTTAAALLEDARNTAEQMNTDLDLQIAARREEAERQDAERHEQAVQQATKLVSEAEQRAAAAEQRAHKALEQAEAVRRDADEHAKSLVSNARRNADQIVSEARTHSEKMVTEARTELDRERRSMQRQVDDLIRQRDSITGHLDQLRHLLGSMPVPGLEKLADAANAAAPARPQRVDEVQTAGEIAGPSDVDVASAEKTAGAARR
;
A
#
# COMPACT_ATOMS: atom_id res chain seq x y z
N MET A 1 110.40 173.19 -16.96
CA MET A 1 111.37 173.46 -18.03
C MET A 1 111.58 172.18 -18.81
N ALA A 2 111.61 172.23 -20.14
CA ALA A 2 111.94 171.09 -21.00
C ALA A 2 112.75 171.63 -22.20
N ALA A 3 114.07 171.57 -22.07
CA ALA A 3 115.05 172.04 -23.04
C ALA A 3 116.41 171.38 -22.72
N GLU A 4 117.20 170.91 -23.67
CA GLU A 4 116.87 170.58 -25.07
C GLU A 4 117.86 169.51 -25.56
N GLN A 5 117.38 168.31 -25.91
CA GLN A 5 118.25 167.25 -26.44
C GLN A 5 118.47 167.45 -27.95
N ILE A 6 119.37 168.39 -28.28
CA ILE A 6 119.96 168.46 -29.62
C ILE A 6 121.00 167.33 -29.73
N GLN A 7 120.62 166.20 -30.34
CA GLN A 7 121.54 165.09 -30.59
C GLN A 7 121.63 164.70 -32.06
N GLN A 8 122.90 164.67 -32.51
CA GLN A 8 123.44 163.96 -33.67
C GLN A 8 123.10 164.56 -35.07
N PRO A 9 124.05 164.52 -36.02
CA PRO A 9 123.93 165.21 -37.30
C PRO A 9 123.16 164.42 -38.37
N PHE A 10 122.61 165.15 -39.34
CA PHE A 10 122.14 164.57 -40.61
C PHE A 10 123.28 163.85 -41.34
N GLN A 11 122.97 162.72 -41.98
CA GLN A 11 123.93 162.00 -42.83
C GLN A 11 124.29 162.84 -44.06
N ILE A 12 125.58 162.92 -44.38
CA ILE A 12 126.09 163.66 -45.54
C ILE A 12 126.46 162.65 -46.63
N VAL A 13 125.63 162.57 -47.65
CA VAL A 13 125.96 161.91 -48.92
C VAL A 13 126.88 162.86 -49.72
N MET A 14 127.61 162.32 -50.72
CA MET A 14 128.75 162.94 -51.45
C MET A 14 128.63 164.39 -51.96
N ARG A 15 127.49 165.09 -51.84
CA ARG A 15 127.43 166.58 -51.84
C ARG A 15 126.17 167.20 -51.20
N GLY A 16 125.56 166.56 -50.19
CA GLY A 16 124.41 167.13 -49.48
C GLY A 16 123.83 166.25 -48.36
N TYR A 17 122.89 166.80 -47.60
CA TYR A 17 122.10 166.05 -46.61
C TYR A 17 121.07 165.14 -47.28
N ASP A 18 120.73 164.04 -46.61
CA ASP A 18 119.62 163.19 -47.03
C ASP A 18 118.28 163.95 -46.92
N ARG A 19 117.53 163.98 -48.02
CA ARG A 19 116.23 164.63 -48.10
C ARG A 19 115.18 163.94 -47.22
N GLN A 20 115.16 162.61 -47.15
CA GLN A 20 114.17 161.88 -46.36
C GLN A 20 114.32 162.23 -44.88
N GLN A 21 115.56 162.31 -44.40
CA GLN A 21 115.89 162.67 -43.02
C GLN A 21 115.53 164.14 -42.66
N VAL A 22 115.39 165.02 -43.66
CA VAL A 22 114.88 166.39 -43.47
C VAL A 22 113.35 166.42 -43.45
N ASP A 23 112.70 165.72 -44.39
CA ASP A 23 111.24 165.63 -44.46
C ASP A 23 110.67 165.01 -43.16
N ASP A 24 111.24 163.90 -42.66
CA ASP A 24 110.91 163.29 -41.36
C ASP A 24 111.05 164.27 -40.18
N ARG A 25 112.04 165.18 -40.24
CA ARG A 25 112.29 166.17 -39.17
C ARG A 25 111.31 167.35 -39.24
N ILE A 26 110.77 167.67 -40.41
CA ILE A 26 109.71 168.66 -40.57
C ILE A 26 108.41 168.13 -39.96
N ASP A 27 108.01 166.88 -40.28
CA ASP A 27 106.85 166.22 -39.68
C ASP A 27 106.95 166.12 -38.15
N SER A 28 108.15 165.81 -37.64
CA SER A 28 108.47 165.83 -36.19
C SER A 28 108.19 167.20 -35.55
N LEU A 29 108.54 168.30 -36.22
CA LEU A 29 108.34 169.67 -35.71
C LEU A 29 106.88 170.13 -35.85
N GLU A 30 106.20 169.78 -36.94
CA GLU A 30 104.77 170.04 -37.08
C GLU A 30 103.92 169.31 -36.04
N SER A 31 104.26 168.05 -35.73
CA SER A 31 103.59 167.30 -34.67
C SER A 31 103.80 167.98 -33.32
N ALA A 32 105.01 168.44 -33.01
CA ALA A 32 105.30 169.17 -31.78
C ALA A 32 104.51 170.49 -31.69
N LEU A 33 104.38 171.23 -32.80
CA LEU A 33 103.58 172.46 -32.87
C LEU A 33 102.08 172.21 -32.68
N ARG A 34 101.56 171.07 -33.16
CA ARG A 34 100.19 170.64 -32.88
C ARG A 34 99.99 170.33 -31.39
N THR A 35 100.95 169.63 -30.76
CA THR A 35 100.89 169.31 -29.32
C THR A 35 100.95 170.57 -28.43
N THR A 36 101.75 171.58 -28.77
CA THR A 36 101.81 172.81 -27.96
C THR A 36 100.54 173.63 -28.06
N ARG A 37 99.91 173.75 -29.24
CA ARG A 37 98.62 174.45 -29.42
C ARG A 37 97.50 173.84 -28.57
N ALA A 38 97.31 172.52 -28.62
CA ALA A 38 96.31 171.82 -27.80
C ALA A 38 96.52 172.05 -26.29
N ARG A 39 97.76 172.31 -25.85
CA ARG A 39 98.11 172.58 -24.45
C ARG A 39 97.80 174.02 -24.01
N VAL A 40 97.66 174.95 -24.94
CA VAL A 40 97.18 176.33 -24.67
C VAL A 40 95.66 176.35 -24.50
N GLU A 41 94.93 175.68 -25.40
CA GLU A 41 93.46 175.59 -25.34
C GLU A 41 92.95 175.00 -24.01
N GLU A 42 93.66 174.01 -23.45
CA GLU A 42 93.30 173.41 -22.16
C GLU A 42 93.54 174.36 -20.97
N LEU A 43 94.54 175.24 -21.04
CA LEU A 43 94.79 176.23 -19.99
C LEU A 43 93.71 177.35 -19.99
N ASP A 44 93.24 177.78 -21.16
CA ASP A 44 92.14 178.76 -21.26
C ASP A 44 90.84 178.22 -20.66
N ARG A 45 90.52 176.93 -20.86
CA ARG A 45 89.36 176.28 -20.21
C ARG A 45 89.45 176.33 -18.68
N GLN A 46 90.65 176.11 -18.14
CA GLN A 46 90.89 176.13 -16.69
C GLN A 46 90.79 177.56 -16.13
N ALA A 47 91.27 178.56 -16.86
CA ALA A 47 91.12 179.97 -16.49
C ALA A 47 89.65 180.43 -16.43
N ILE A 48 88.84 180.05 -17.43
CA ILE A 48 87.39 180.35 -17.45
C ILE A 48 86.68 179.70 -16.25
N LYS A 49 87.04 178.46 -15.90
CA LYS A 49 86.43 177.75 -14.78
C LYS A 49 86.71 178.44 -13.44
N LEU A 50 87.97 178.77 -13.16
CA LEU A 50 88.39 179.52 -11.96
C LEU A 50 87.69 180.88 -11.85
N ALA A 51 87.49 181.59 -12.97
CA ALA A 51 86.77 182.86 -12.98
C ALA A 51 85.30 182.72 -12.54
N SER A 52 84.63 181.60 -12.86
CA SER A 52 83.26 181.34 -12.40
C SER A 52 83.17 181.07 -10.90
N GLU A 53 84.10 180.28 -10.34
CA GLU A 53 84.15 179.92 -8.92
C GLU A 53 84.35 181.17 -8.02
N VAL A 54 85.18 182.13 -8.47
CA VAL A 54 85.37 183.43 -7.79
C VAL A 54 84.10 184.31 -7.82
N GLY A 55 83.28 184.19 -8.87
CA GLY A 55 82.01 184.92 -8.99
C GLY A 55 80.93 184.43 -8.01
N ASP A 56 80.89 183.12 -7.75
CA ASP A 56 79.91 182.52 -6.84
C ASP A 56 80.24 182.78 -5.37
N ALA A 57 81.52 182.73 -4.99
CA ALA A 57 81.97 183.14 -3.65
C ALA A 57 81.56 184.60 -3.31
N HIS A 58 81.63 185.50 -4.29
CA HIS A 58 81.21 186.91 -4.14
C HIS A 58 79.70 187.12 -4.01
N ARG A 59 78.85 186.11 -4.32
CA ARG A 59 77.42 186.16 -4.06
C ARG A 59 77.11 185.78 -2.61
N GLN A 60 77.65 184.64 -2.16
CA GLN A 60 77.46 184.11 -0.79
C GLN A 60 77.85 185.13 0.29
N LEU A 61 78.95 185.88 0.10
CA LEU A 61 79.39 186.92 1.04
C LEU A 61 78.37 188.06 1.25
N ARG A 62 77.57 188.43 0.23
CA ARG A 62 76.61 189.54 0.33
C ARG A 62 75.36 189.20 1.16
N GLU A 63 75.01 187.91 1.22
CA GLU A 63 73.83 187.44 1.96
C GLU A 63 74.04 187.48 3.48
N VAL A 64 75.29 187.51 3.93
CA VAL A 64 75.68 187.59 5.35
C VAL A 64 75.54 189.01 5.92
N GLU A 65 75.78 190.06 5.12
CA GLU A 65 75.92 191.43 5.63
C GLU A 65 74.60 192.18 5.91
N ARG A 66 73.45 191.72 5.41
CA ARG A 66 72.14 192.40 5.61
C ARG A 66 70.94 191.46 5.79
N PRO A 67 70.64 191.05 7.03
CA PRO A 67 69.42 190.29 7.35
C PRO A 67 68.13 191.08 7.08
N SER A 68 67.09 190.41 6.58
CA SER A 68 65.74 190.97 6.48
C SER A 68 64.65 189.92 6.80
N TYR A 69 63.43 190.37 7.08
CA TYR A 69 62.35 189.53 7.65
C TYR A 69 61.90 188.35 6.77
N SER A 70 62.18 188.34 5.46
CA SER A 70 61.91 187.19 4.60
C SER A 70 62.74 185.95 4.96
N GLY A 71 63.96 186.15 5.48
CA GLY A 71 64.87 185.06 5.87
C GLY A 71 64.40 184.25 7.09
N LEU A 72 63.40 184.73 7.84
CA LEU A 72 62.76 183.98 8.92
C LEU A 72 61.73 182.97 8.40
N GLY A 73 60.95 183.34 7.37
CA GLY A 73 60.04 182.42 6.68
C GLY A 73 60.79 181.24 6.07
N ALA A 74 61.87 181.52 5.33
CA ALA A 74 62.72 180.49 4.73
C ALA A 74 63.32 179.51 5.76
N ARG A 75 63.64 179.96 6.99
CA ARG A 75 64.13 179.08 8.06
C ARG A 75 63.04 178.21 8.67
N ILE A 76 61.79 178.70 8.76
CA ILE A 76 60.65 177.91 9.23
C ILE A 76 60.26 176.87 8.17
N GLU A 77 60.25 177.25 6.90
CA GLU A 77 60.06 176.33 5.77
C GLU A 77 61.16 175.25 5.73
N GLN A 78 62.43 175.64 5.93
CA GLN A 78 63.55 174.70 6.03
C GLN A 78 63.43 173.77 7.25
N LEU A 79 62.94 174.24 8.40
CA LEU A 79 62.70 173.41 9.59
C LEU A 79 61.52 172.45 9.41
N LEU A 80 60.43 172.89 8.79
CA LEU A 80 59.28 172.03 8.49
C LEU A 80 59.66 170.97 7.45
N ARG A 81 60.40 171.36 6.40
CA ARG A 81 60.95 170.43 5.42
C ARG A 81 61.91 169.42 6.06
N LEU A 82 62.81 169.86 6.94
CA LEU A 82 63.71 168.95 7.67
C LEU A 82 62.94 168.01 8.60
N ALA A 83 61.86 168.47 9.23
CA ALA A 83 61.01 167.63 10.07
C ALA A 83 60.15 166.65 9.25
N GLU A 84 59.71 167.03 8.05
CA GLU A 84 59.00 166.16 7.09
C GLU A 84 59.94 165.12 6.46
N GLU A 85 61.16 165.52 6.13
CA GLU A 85 62.26 164.65 5.68
C GLU A 85 62.65 163.65 6.79
N GLN A 86 62.85 164.11 8.03
CA GLN A 86 63.08 163.23 9.18
C GLN A 86 61.88 162.33 9.53
N ALA A 87 60.64 162.80 9.37
CA ALA A 87 59.46 161.96 9.57
C ALA A 87 59.33 160.90 8.47
N SER A 88 59.66 161.26 7.23
CA SER A 88 59.72 160.32 6.10
C SER A 88 60.81 159.28 6.32
N ASP A 89 62.01 159.67 6.76
CA ASP A 89 63.11 158.77 7.09
C ASP A 89 62.76 157.83 8.26
N VAL A 90 62.10 158.33 9.31
CA VAL A 90 61.65 157.49 10.44
C VAL A 90 60.55 156.52 10.01
N ILE A 91 59.63 156.92 9.13
CA ILE A 91 58.61 156.02 8.57
C ILE A 91 59.25 154.99 7.62
N ALA A 92 60.24 155.39 6.80
CA ALA A 92 60.97 154.49 5.91
C ALA A 92 61.83 153.47 6.70
N ALA A 93 62.48 153.91 7.78
CA ALA A 93 63.19 153.03 8.70
C ALA A 93 62.23 152.07 9.41
N ALA A 94 61.13 152.57 10.00
CA ALA A 94 60.18 151.73 10.72
C ALA A 94 59.42 150.73 9.83
N THR A 95 59.11 151.11 8.59
CA THR A 95 58.51 150.19 7.59
C THR A 95 59.52 149.14 7.15
N LYS A 96 60.78 149.52 6.88
CA LYS A 96 61.85 148.56 6.58
C LYS A 96 62.12 147.60 7.74
N ASP A 97 62.26 148.09 8.97
CA ASP A 97 62.48 147.25 10.15
C ASP A 97 61.31 146.28 10.39
N ALA A 98 60.08 146.70 10.09
CA ALA A 98 58.90 145.83 10.10
C ALA A 98 58.93 144.80 8.96
N GLU A 99 59.36 145.16 7.74
CA GLU A 99 59.53 144.24 6.62
C GLU A 99 60.65 143.20 6.89
N ASP A 100 61.80 143.62 7.39
CA ASP A 100 62.92 142.75 7.79
C ASP A 100 62.48 141.81 8.94
N THR A 101 61.72 142.31 9.91
CA THR A 101 61.14 141.48 10.99
C THR A 101 60.10 140.48 10.47
N LEU A 102 59.24 140.88 9.52
CA LEU A 102 58.27 139.99 8.87
C LEU A 102 58.96 138.95 7.97
N ALA A 103 60.03 139.32 7.28
CA ALA A 103 60.85 138.39 6.49
C ALA A 103 61.52 137.34 7.38
N LYS A 104 62.15 137.79 8.48
CA LYS A 104 62.78 136.92 9.48
C LYS A 104 61.77 135.96 10.12
N THR A 105 60.66 136.47 10.64
CA THR A 105 59.63 135.62 11.29
C THR A 105 58.95 134.66 10.32
N ARG A 106 58.76 135.04 9.05
CA ARG A 106 58.31 134.11 7.99
C ARG A 106 59.33 133.01 7.70
N LEU A 107 60.63 133.33 7.68
CA LEU A 107 61.70 132.35 7.51
C LEU A 107 61.77 131.37 8.68
N GLU A 108 61.73 131.89 9.92
CA GLU A 108 61.72 131.08 11.15
C GLU A 108 60.48 130.17 11.20
N ALA A 109 59.29 130.69 10.90
CA ALA A 109 58.06 129.89 10.82
C ALA A 109 58.11 128.82 9.72
N ALA A 110 58.71 129.12 8.56
CA ALA A 110 58.92 128.15 7.49
C ALA A 110 59.93 127.05 7.89
N GLN A 111 61.00 127.40 8.59
CA GLN A 111 61.98 126.45 9.12
C GLN A 111 61.38 125.54 10.20
N ILE A 112 60.65 126.10 11.17
CA ILE A 112 59.94 125.33 12.20
C ILE A 112 58.93 124.37 11.56
N LYS A 113 58.16 124.84 10.56
CA LYS A 113 57.22 124.00 9.82
C LYS A 113 57.93 122.87 9.07
N ALA A 114 59.04 123.16 8.38
CA ALA A 114 59.81 122.15 7.65
C ALA A 114 60.43 121.10 8.60
N ALA A 115 60.96 121.53 9.75
CA ALA A 115 61.49 120.65 10.79
C ALA A 115 60.40 119.72 11.34
N ALA A 116 59.26 120.27 11.77
CA ALA A 116 58.14 119.48 12.30
C ALA A 116 57.52 118.55 11.24
N GLN A 117 57.53 118.94 9.95
CA GLN A 117 57.12 118.06 8.86
C GLN A 117 58.12 116.92 8.63
N SER A 118 59.43 117.17 8.75
CA SER A 118 60.47 116.14 8.65
C SER A 118 60.41 115.15 9.83
N GLU A 119 60.33 115.66 11.05
CA GLU A 119 60.20 114.88 12.29
C GLU A 119 58.93 114.01 12.28
N SER A 120 57.80 114.57 11.81
CA SER A 120 56.55 113.81 11.63
C SER A 120 56.69 112.72 10.56
N GLN A 121 57.36 112.98 9.44
CA GLN A 121 57.61 111.97 8.41
C GLN A 121 58.56 110.87 8.89
N GLU A 122 59.60 111.20 9.64
CA GLU A 122 60.53 110.24 10.24
C GLU A 122 59.82 109.37 11.29
N THR A 123 59.02 109.98 12.18
CA THR A 123 58.20 109.27 13.17
C THR A 123 57.22 108.31 12.49
N LEU A 124 56.53 108.75 11.43
CA LEU A 124 55.61 107.92 10.65
C LEU A 124 56.35 106.79 9.92
N ALA A 125 57.53 107.03 9.36
CA ALA A 125 58.33 106.01 8.68
C ALA A 125 58.83 104.94 9.66
N THR A 126 59.27 105.33 10.85
CA THR A 126 59.69 104.41 11.93
C THR A 126 58.51 103.59 12.42
N ALA A 127 57.39 104.21 12.78
CA ALA A 127 56.18 103.50 13.22
C ALA A 127 55.62 102.56 12.13
N GLN A 128 55.75 102.90 10.84
CA GLN A 128 55.37 102.02 9.73
C GLN A 128 56.30 100.82 9.59
N ARG A 129 57.62 100.98 9.81
CA ARG A 129 58.60 99.88 9.84
C ARG A 129 58.33 98.95 11.00
N GLU A 130 58.26 99.47 12.23
CA GLU A 130 57.93 98.70 13.44
C GLU A 130 56.62 97.93 13.28
N ALA A 131 55.55 98.57 12.80
CA ALA A 131 54.29 97.89 12.52
C ALA A 131 54.39 96.86 11.39
N SER A 132 55.31 97.01 10.42
CA SER A 132 55.57 95.98 9.40
C SER A 132 56.35 94.79 9.95
N GLU A 133 57.32 95.04 10.82
CA GLU A 133 58.15 94.02 11.48
C GLU A 133 57.31 93.19 12.46
N VAL A 134 56.51 93.83 13.32
CA VAL A 134 55.58 93.13 14.24
C VAL A 134 54.53 92.30 13.49
N ARG A 135 54.08 92.73 12.31
CA ARG A 135 53.21 91.91 11.45
C ARG A 135 53.97 90.75 10.80
N ALA A 136 55.22 90.93 10.43
CA ALA A 136 56.07 89.86 9.88
C ALA A 136 56.39 88.79 10.92
N THR A 137 56.74 89.16 12.16
CA THR A 137 56.97 88.18 13.23
C THR A 137 55.67 87.46 13.60
N ALA A 138 54.56 88.18 13.80
CA ALA A 138 53.28 87.57 14.17
C ALA A 138 52.71 86.63 13.07
N THR A 139 53.01 86.88 11.79
CA THR A 139 52.62 85.95 10.70
C THR A 139 53.50 84.72 10.66
N LEU A 140 54.83 84.87 10.81
CA LEU A 140 55.76 83.74 10.90
C LEU A 140 55.46 82.84 12.12
N GLU A 141 55.17 83.43 13.28
CA GLU A 141 54.76 82.71 14.50
C GLU A 141 53.44 81.97 14.30
N ALA A 142 52.45 82.59 13.65
CA ALA A 142 51.17 81.94 13.33
C ALA A 142 51.35 80.76 12.35
N ASP A 143 52.16 80.93 11.31
CA ASP A 143 52.48 79.88 10.34
C ASP A 143 53.23 78.71 11.00
N GLU A 144 54.16 78.96 11.93
CA GLU A 144 54.82 77.90 12.71
C GLU A 144 53.84 77.17 13.64
N ILE A 145 52.93 77.90 14.32
CA ILE A 145 51.90 77.30 15.16
C ILE A 145 50.97 76.40 14.32
N VAL A 146 50.54 76.84 13.14
CA VAL A 146 49.73 76.04 12.21
C VAL A 146 50.52 74.83 11.69
N ALA A 147 51.78 75.03 11.27
CA ALA A 147 52.63 73.95 10.76
C ALA A 147 53.02 72.91 11.84
N THR A 148 53.11 73.30 13.12
CA THR A 148 53.32 72.35 14.24
C THR A 148 52.02 71.67 14.66
N ALA A 149 50.87 72.36 14.61
CA ALA A 149 49.56 71.76 14.85
C ALA A 149 49.20 70.71 13.78
N ASN A 150 49.39 71.01 12.50
CA ASN A 150 49.11 70.09 11.40
C ASN A 150 49.97 68.82 11.48
N ARG A 151 51.29 68.95 11.69
CA ARG A 151 52.19 67.79 11.87
C ARG A 151 51.79 66.90 13.06
N ARG A 152 51.35 67.49 14.18
CA ARG A 152 50.83 66.72 15.33
C ARG A 152 49.50 66.03 15.00
N ALA A 153 48.62 66.66 14.24
CA ALA A 153 47.37 66.04 13.80
C ALA A 153 47.63 64.86 12.84
N GLU A 154 48.53 65.03 11.87
CA GLU A 154 48.99 63.97 10.95
C GLU A 154 49.61 62.79 11.72
N GLU A 155 50.49 63.07 12.70
CA GLU A 155 51.10 62.04 13.56
C GLU A 155 50.05 61.29 14.40
N MET A 156 49.11 62.00 15.03
CA MET A 156 48.02 61.38 15.80
C MET A 156 47.10 60.52 14.94
N VAL A 157 46.77 60.97 13.72
CA VAL A 157 46.00 60.16 12.75
C VAL A 157 46.80 58.92 12.34
N ALA A 158 48.07 59.07 11.97
CA ALA A 158 48.92 57.94 11.59
C ALA A 158 49.14 56.92 12.72
N ILE A 159 49.14 57.34 13.99
CA ILE A 159 49.12 56.45 15.15
C ILE A 159 47.77 55.72 15.23
N ALA A 160 46.65 56.45 15.21
CA ALA A 160 45.32 55.87 15.31
C ALA A 160 45.00 54.87 14.18
N GLU A 161 45.42 55.15 12.95
CA GLU A 161 45.30 54.23 11.81
C GLU A 161 46.10 52.94 12.01
N ARG A 162 47.33 53.04 12.51
CA ARG A 162 48.19 51.87 12.82
C ARG A 162 47.60 51.03 13.95
N GLU A 163 47.05 51.67 14.99
CA GLU A 163 46.39 50.98 16.09
C GLU A 163 45.09 50.30 15.64
N ALA A 164 44.27 50.98 14.83
CA ALA A 164 43.06 50.41 14.25
C ALA A 164 43.38 49.23 13.31
N ALA A 165 44.41 49.34 12.47
CA ALA A 165 44.87 48.25 11.60
C ALA A 165 45.39 47.05 12.42
N LYS A 166 46.15 47.30 13.49
CA LYS A 166 46.63 46.26 14.41
C LYS A 166 45.46 45.57 15.13
N LEU A 167 44.50 46.34 15.67
CA LEU A 167 43.32 45.80 16.34
C LEU A 167 42.46 44.97 15.38
N LYS A 168 42.26 45.44 14.14
CA LYS A 168 41.58 44.67 13.10
C LYS A 168 42.32 43.36 12.80
N SER A 169 43.65 43.40 12.61
CA SER A 169 44.44 42.19 12.35
C SER A 169 44.38 41.16 13.48
N VAL A 170 44.38 41.61 14.75
CA VAL A 170 44.26 40.72 15.92
C VAL A 170 42.85 40.12 16.01
N THR A 171 41.81 40.95 15.88
CA THR A 171 40.41 40.47 15.96
C THR A 171 40.03 39.57 14.79
N GLU A 172 40.57 39.79 13.59
CA GLU A 172 40.42 38.91 12.42
C GLU A 172 41.13 37.57 12.64
N HIS A 173 42.35 37.58 13.19
CA HIS A 173 43.08 36.37 13.55
C HIS A 173 42.36 35.55 14.63
N GLU A 174 41.97 36.19 15.76
CA GLU A 174 41.18 35.54 16.82
C GLU A 174 39.86 34.96 16.28
N THR A 175 39.19 35.68 15.38
CA THR A 175 37.94 35.19 14.77
C THR A 175 38.19 33.98 13.88
N SER A 176 39.31 33.95 13.15
CA SER A 176 39.74 32.79 12.36
C SER A 176 40.07 31.59 13.26
N GLU A 177 40.83 31.77 14.33
CA GLU A 177 41.17 30.69 15.27
C GLU A 177 39.94 30.13 16.00
N LYS A 178 39.02 31.00 16.45
CA LYS A 178 37.76 30.59 17.09
C LYS A 178 36.87 29.82 16.11
N ARG A 179 36.73 30.28 14.85
CA ARG A 179 36.02 29.53 13.79
C ARG A 179 36.65 28.17 13.53
N ALA A 180 37.96 28.12 13.27
CA ALA A 180 38.67 26.88 13.02
C ALA A 180 38.62 25.89 14.20
N THR A 181 38.49 26.38 15.44
CA THR A 181 38.29 25.55 16.62
C THR A 181 36.87 24.98 16.67
N VAL A 182 35.84 25.81 16.51
CA VAL A 182 34.43 25.38 16.45
C VAL A 182 34.18 24.43 15.28
N GLU A 183 34.82 24.63 14.12
CA GLU A 183 34.73 23.72 12.98
C GLU A 183 35.32 22.33 13.28
N ARG A 184 36.48 22.27 13.96
CA ARG A 184 37.08 20.99 14.42
C ARG A 184 36.21 20.30 15.46
N GLU A 185 35.61 21.05 16.39
CA GLU A 185 34.72 20.52 17.42
C GLU A 185 33.41 19.99 16.80
N LEU A 186 32.81 20.73 15.87
CA LEU A 186 31.64 20.30 15.10
C LEU A 186 31.93 19.05 14.26
N ALA A 187 33.10 18.98 13.62
CA ALA A 187 33.53 17.80 12.87
C ALA A 187 33.72 16.57 13.79
N ARG A 188 34.31 16.76 14.97
CA ARG A 188 34.42 15.70 16.00
C ARG A 188 33.05 15.24 16.50
N ALA A 189 32.17 16.18 16.85
CA ALA A 189 30.82 15.87 17.33
C ALA A 189 30.00 15.11 16.29
N ARG A 190 30.06 15.51 15.01
CA ARG A 190 29.43 14.78 13.90
C ARG A 190 30.01 13.36 13.76
N ALA A 191 31.34 13.22 13.73
CA ALA A 191 31.98 11.91 13.60
C ALA A 191 31.68 10.96 14.79
N THR A 192 31.47 11.49 16.00
CA THR A 192 31.00 10.71 17.15
C THR A 192 29.54 10.31 16.99
N ALA A 193 28.63 11.26 16.70
CA ALA A 193 27.20 10.97 16.53
C ALA A 193 26.93 10.02 15.34
N GLU A 194 27.69 10.11 14.26
CA GLU A 194 27.63 9.18 13.13
C GLU A 194 28.02 7.76 13.55
N ARG A 195 29.09 7.60 14.34
CA ARG A 195 29.49 6.30 14.90
C ARG A 195 28.41 5.74 15.83
N GLU A 196 27.97 6.51 16.81
CA GLU A 196 26.89 6.11 17.74
C GLU A 196 25.63 5.67 16.99
N VAL A 197 25.20 6.41 15.95
CA VAL A 197 24.06 6.02 15.11
C VAL A 197 24.33 4.73 14.31
N THR A 198 25.55 4.50 13.82
CA THR A 198 25.88 3.21 13.16
C THR A 198 25.95 2.04 14.14
N GLU A 199 26.46 2.25 15.34
CA GLU A 199 26.58 1.24 16.40
C GLU A 199 25.20 0.87 16.95
N LEU A 200 24.34 1.85 17.24
CA LEU A 200 22.94 1.64 17.65
C LEU A 200 22.14 0.91 16.56
N ARG A 201 22.32 1.26 15.28
CA ARG A 201 21.69 0.54 14.16
C ARG A 201 22.20 -0.90 14.03
N ALA A 202 23.49 -1.13 14.27
CA ALA A 202 24.06 -2.48 14.25
C ALA A 202 23.57 -3.33 15.44
N ALA A 203 23.48 -2.74 16.64
CA ALA A 203 22.95 -3.39 17.83
C ALA A 203 21.47 -3.75 17.67
N ALA A 204 20.62 -2.77 17.32
CA ALA A 204 19.19 -3.00 17.09
C ALA A 204 18.94 -4.03 15.96
N LYS A 205 19.78 -4.05 14.90
CA LYS A 205 19.69 -5.10 13.88
C LYS A 205 19.96 -6.48 14.48
N ARG A 206 21.07 -6.66 15.22
CA ARG A 206 21.41 -7.94 15.88
C ARG A 206 20.27 -8.40 16.78
N GLU A 207 19.76 -7.52 17.64
CA GLU A 207 18.62 -7.79 18.52
C GLU A 207 17.38 -8.25 17.74
N THR A 208 17.01 -7.58 16.63
CA THR A 208 15.87 -8.03 15.81
C THR A 208 16.10 -9.36 15.10
N ASP A 209 17.34 -9.67 14.67
CA ASP A 209 17.67 -10.94 14.01
C ASP A 209 17.81 -12.09 15.02
N GLU A 210 18.29 -11.81 16.23
CA GLU A 210 18.31 -12.73 17.38
C GLU A 210 16.90 -13.05 17.89
N LEU A 211 16.05 -12.04 18.05
CA LEU A 211 14.64 -12.22 18.44
C LEU A 211 13.89 -13.05 17.38
N ARG A 212 14.06 -12.76 16.08
CA ARG A 212 13.52 -13.58 14.99
C ARG A 212 14.01 -15.03 15.05
N ALA A 213 15.29 -15.25 15.34
CA ALA A 213 15.84 -16.60 15.46
C ALA A 213 15.27 -17.34 16.68
N ALA A 214 15.07 -16.66 17.81
CA ALA A 214 14.44 -17.21 19.01
C ALA A 214 12.97 -17.58 18.76
N THR A 215 12.15 -16.63 18.29
CA THR A 215 10.73 -16.87 17.97
C THR A 215 10.57 -17.96 16.91
N LYS A 216 11.47 -18.06 15.93
CA LYS A 216 11.44 -19.17 14.96
C LYS A 216 11.70 -20.51 15.64
N ARG A 217 12.74 -20.64 16.47
CA ARG A 217 13.03 -21.89 17.22
C ARG A 217 11.82 -22.29 18.06
N GLU A 218 11.28 -21.37 18.84
CA GLU A 218 10.10 -21.59 19.66
C GLU A 218 8.89 -22.03 18.82
N THR A 219 8.65 -21.41 17.66
CA THR A 219 7.57 -21.80 16.74
C THR A 219 7.77 -23.21 16.18
N ASP A 220 9.00 -23.57 15.80
CA ASP A 220 9.30 -24.90 15.24
C ASP A 220 9.33 -25.99 16.35
N GLU A 221 9.72 -25.66 17.58
CA GLU A 221 9.58 -26.49 18.78
C GLU A 221 8.11 -26.72 19.16
N GLN A 222 7.28 -25.67 19.16
CA GLN A 222 5.83 -25.77 19.34
C GLN A 222 5.15 -26.62 18.24
N ARG A 223 5.64 -26.55 16.99
CA ARG A 223 5.17 -27.39 15.89
C ARG A 223 5.56 -28.86 16.05
N THR A 224 6.80 -29.16 16.42
CA THR A 224 7.24 -30.55 16.63
C THR A 224 6.54 -31.21 17.81
N THR A 225 6.36 -30.48 18.92
CA THR A 225 5.59 -30.98 20.07
C THR A 225 4.10 -31.15 19.76
N ALA A 226 3.46 -30.22 19.04
CA ALA A 226 2.08 -30.38 18.59
C ALA A 226 1.92 -31.54 17.58
N ALA A 227 2.91 -31.76 16.70
CA ALA A 227 2.90 -32.90 15.77
C ALA A 227 3.02 -34.23 16.50
N ALA A 228 3.94 -34.35 17.47
CA ALA A 228 4.08 -35.55 18.30
C ALA A 228 2.81 -35.86 19.10
N LEU A 229 2.18 -34.85 19.73
CA LEU A 229 0.91 -35.03 20.45
C LEU A 229 -0.24 -35.46 19.52
N LEU A 230 -0.26 -35.01 18.26
CA LEU A 230 -1.23 -35.47 17.26
C LEU A 230 -0.93 -36.89 16.75
N GLU A 231 0.33 -37.31 16.74
CA GLU A 231 0.74 -38.67 16.40
C GLU A 231 0.41 -39.65 17.53
N ASP A 232 0.75 -39.32 18.78
CA ASP A 232 0.36 -40.09 19.97
C ASP A 232 -1.16 -40.23 20.09
N ALA A 233 -1.92 -39.16 19.82
CA ALA A 233 -3.38 -39.20 19.82
C ALA A 233 -3.95 -40.10 18.71
N ARG A 234 -3.32 -40.14 17.52
CA ARG A 234 -3.69 -41.08 16.44
C ARG A 234 -3.36 -42.51 16.82
N ASN A 235 -2.14 -42.77 17.28
CA ASN A 235 -1.69 -44.10 17.73
C ASN A 235 -2.62 -44.65 18.82
N THR A 236 -3.05 -43.80 19.76
CA THR A 236 -4.03 -44.15 20.80
C THR A 236 -5.41 -44.46 20.21
N ALA A 237 -5.90 -43.64 19.28
CA ALA A 237 -7.19 -43.87 18.62
C ALA A 237 -7.19 -45.12 17.73
N GLU A 238 -6.09 -45.41 17.03
CA GLU A 238 -5.91 -46.64 16.25
C GLU A 238 -5.87 -47.87 17.16
N GLN A 239 -5.15 -47.82 18.28
CA GLN A 239 -5.18 -48.90 19.29
C GLN A 239 -6.60 -49.13 19.82
N MET A 240 -7.33 -48.07 20.19
CA MET A 240 -8.72 -48.18 20.64
C MET A 240 -9.65 -48.77 19.57
N ASN A 241 -9.47 -48.41 18.30
CA ASN A 241 -10.23 -49.00 17.20
C ASN A 241 -9.89 -50.49 17.03
N THR A 242 -8.61 -50.88 17.08
CA THR A 242 -8.23 -52.30 16.97
C THR A 242 -8.74 -53.15 18.14
N ASP A 243 -8.78 -52.61 19.36
CA ASP A 243 -9.39 -53.29 20.51
C ASP A 243 -10.91 -53.42 20.35
N LEU A 244 -11.59 -52.37 19.85
CA LEU A 244 -13.03 -52.44 19.53
C LEU A 244 -13.32 -53.46 18.42
N ASP A 245 -12.51 -53.54 17.37
CA ASP A 245 -12.66 -54.56 16.31
C ASP A 245 -12.42 -55.97 16.85
N LEU A 246 -11.45 -56.17 17.74
CA LEU A 246 -11.23 -57.45 18.44
C LEU A 246 -12.42 -57.80 19.36
N GLN A 247 -12.97 -56.83 20.10
CA GLN A 247 -14.18 -57.04 20.91
C GLN A 247 -15.39 -57.39 20.02
N ILE A 248 -15.56 -56.75 18.86
CA ILE A 248 -16.62 -57.06 17.89
C ILE A 248 -16.42 -58.46 17.29
N ALA A 249 -15.18 -58.85 16.97
CA ALA A 249 -14.87 -60.19 16.47
C ALA A 249 -15.16 -61.27 17.53
N ALA A 250 -14.74 -61.06 18.78
CA ALA A 250 -15.05 -61.96 19.89
C ALA A 250 -16.56 -62.09 20.14
N ARG A 251 -17.30 -60.96 20.15
CA ARG A 251 -18.77 -60.94 20.26
C ARG A 251 -19.47 -61.68 19.10
N ARG A 252 -18.91 -61.63 17.88
CA ARG A 252 -19.42 -62.39 16.74
C ARG A 252 -19.14 -63.88 16.90
N GLU A 253 -17.92 -64.27 17.31
CA GLU A 253 -17.61 -65.68 17.54
C GLU A 253 -18.45 -66.28 18.69
N GLU A 254 -18.66 -65.54 19.78
CA GLU A 254 -19.58 -65.91 20.86
C GLU A 254 -21.02 -66.10 20.36
N ALA A 255 -21.51 -65.20 19.49
CA ALA A 255 -22.84 -65.31 18.90
C ALA A 255 -22.94 -66.48 17.92
N GLU A 256 -21.95 -66.71 17.06
CA GLU A 256 -21.88 -67.83 16.12
C GLU A 256 -21.80 -69.18 16.86
N ARG A 257 -21.07 -69.25 17.98
CA ARG A 257 -21.07 -70.43 18.88
C ARG A 257 -22.44 -70.64 19.51
N GLN A 258 -23.10 -69.60 20.03
CA GLN A 258 -24.46 -69.70 20.60
C GLN A 258 -25.50 -70.10 19.54
N ASP A 259 -25.35 -69.64 18.29
CA ASP A 259 -26.22 -70.02 17.17
C ASP A 259 -25.96 -71.47 16.74
N ALA A 260 -24.71 -71.92 16.72
CA ALA A 260 -24.34 -73.30 16.47
C ALA A 260 -24.85 -74.24 17.58
N GLU A 261 -24.70 -73.88 18.86
CA GLU A 261 -25.25 -74.64 19.99
C GLU A 261 -26.78 -74.73 19.92
N ARG A 262 -27.47 -73.62 19.63
CA ARG A 262 -28.94 -73.63 19.45
C ARG A 262 -29.37 -74.44 18.23
N HIS A 263 -28.61 -74.40 17.14
CA HIS A 263 -28.86 -75.23 15.97
C HIS A 263 -28.63 -76.71 16.27
N GLU A 264 -27.56 -77.08 16.97
CA GLU A 264 -27.29 -78.46 17.35
C GLU A 264 -28.39 -78.97 18.30
N GLN A 265 -28.79 -78.18 19.30
CA GLN A 265 -29.92 -78.52 20.18
C GLN A 265 -31.22 -78.72 19.39
N ALA A 266 -31.50 -77.86 18.40
CA ALA A 266 -32.67 -77.99 17.53
C ALA A 266 -32.58 -79.24 16.63
N VAL A 267 -31.40 -79.57 16.09
CA VAL A 267 -31.16 -80.80 15.31
C VAL A 267 -31.29 -82.03 16.21
N GLN A 268 -30.73 -82.04 17.42
CA GLN A 268 -30.91 -83.12 18.39
C GLN A 268 -32.38 -83.32 18.80
N GLN A 269 -33.16 -82.24 18.92
CA GLN A 269 -34.60 -82.32 19.16
C GLN A 269 -35.36 -82.84 17.93
N ALA A 270 -35.01 -82.36 16.74
CA ALA A 270 -35.60 -82.82 15.49
C ALA A 270 -35.30 -84.31 15.22
N THR A 271 -34.06 -84.78 15.42
CA THR A 271 -33.70 -86.19 15.27
C THR A 271 -34.35 -87.07 16.33
N LYS A 272 -34.54 -86.58 17.57
CA LYS A 272 -35.35 -87.29 18.58
C LYS A 272 -36.79 -87.44 18.09
N LEU A 273 -37.44 -86.34 17.67
CA LEU A 273 -38.81 -86.36 17.14
C LEU A 273 -38.96 -87.23 15.88
N VAL A 274 -37.97 -87.23 14.98
CA VAL A 274 -37.93 -88.11 13.80
C VAL A 274 -37.77 -89.57 14.25
N SER A 275 -36.83 -89.91 15.12
CA SER A 275 -36.66 -91.29 15.60
C SER A 275 -37.88 -91.80 16.39
N GLU A 276 -38.57 -90.94 17.13
CA GLU A 276 -39.86 -91.27 17.75
C GLU A 276 -40.98 -91.44 16.70
N ALA A 277 -40.96 -90.66 15.61
CA ALA A 277 -41.91 -90.79 14.52
C ALA A 277 -41.65 -92.06 13.70
N GLU A 278 -40.39 -92.42 13.45
CA GLU A 278 -39.95 -93.68 12.84
C GLU A 278 -40.31 -94.88 13.73
N GLN A 279 -40.09 -94.81 15.05
CA GLN A 279 -40.55 -95.85 15.97
C GLN A 279 -42.08 -95.97 15.98
N ARG A 280 -42.81 -94.85 15.95
CA ARG A 280 -44.28 -94.83 15.83
C ARG A 280 -44.77 -95.37 14.48
N ALA A 281 -44.04 -95.09 13.39
CA ALA A 281 -44.31 -95.59 12.04
C ALA A 281 -44.03 -97.09 11.95
N ALA A 282 -42.84 -97.57 12.34
CA ALA A 282 -42.51 -98.99 12.40
C ALA A 282 -43.46 -99.77 13.33
N ALA A 283 -43.89 -99.18 14.46
CA ALA A 283 -44.92 -99.77 15.31
C ALA A 283 -46.33 -99.74 14.68
N ALA A 284 -46.62 -98.83 13.75
CA ALA A 284 -47.84 -98.85 12.93
C ALA A 284 -47.74 -99.88 11.79
N GLU A 285 -46.61 -99.97 11.10
CA GLU A 285 -46.31 -100.96 10.07
C GLU A 285 -46.34 -102.39 10.64
N GLN A 286 -45.75 -102.64 11.81
CA GLN A 286 -45.86 -103.94 12.48
C GLN A 286 -47.31 -104.28 12.89
N ARG A 287 -48.14 -103.28 13.23
CA ARG A 287 -49.58 -103.49 13.47
C ARG A 287 -50.33 -103.75 12.17
N ALA A 288 -49.99 -103.06 11.08
CA ALA A 288 -50.56 -103.28 9.76
C ALA A 288 -50.18 -104.66 9.20
N HIS A 289 -48.91 -105.07 9.32
CA HIS A 289 -48.44 -106.41 8.97
C HIS A 289 -49.17 -107.48 9.78
N LYS A 290 -49.28 -107.36 11.10
CA LYS A 290 -50.04 -108.32 11.92
C LYS A 290 -51.52 -108.36 11.58
N ALA A 291 -52.13 -107.22 11.23
CA ALA A 291 -53.51 -107.17 10.76
C ALA A 291 -53.67 -107.81 9.38
N LEU A 292 -52.69 -107.66 8.48
CA LEU A 292 -52.64 -108.34 7.18
C LEU A 292 -52.42 -109.85 7.33
N GLU A 293 -51.53 -110.30 8.21
CA GLU A 293 -51.33 -111.72 8.56
C GLU A 293 -52.62 -112.34 9.14
N GLN A 294 -53.32 -111.62 10.01
CA GLN A 294 -54.63 -112.03 10.54
C GLN A 294 -55.70 -112.08 9.44
N ALA A 295 -55.75 -111.10 8.54
CA ALA A 295 -56.67 -111.10 7.40
C ALA A 295 -56.35 -112.22 6.39
N GLU A 296 -55.07 -112.52 6.16
CA GLU A 296 -54.60 -113.65 5.36
C GLU A 296 -54.99 -115.00 6.00
N ALA A 297 -54.85 -115.14 7.32
CA ALA A 297 -55.28 -116.33 8.06
C ALA A 297 -56.79 -116.53 7.93
N VAL A 298 -57.60 -115.51 8.25
CA VAL A 298 -59.06 -115.54 8.09
C VAL A 298 -59.46 -115.85 6.64
N ARG A 299 -58.73 -115.36 5.64
CA ARG A 299 -58.96 -115.68 4.22
C ARG A 299 -58.65 -117.15 3.91
N ARG A 300 -57.55 -117.71 4.42
CA ARG A 300 -57.20 -119.13 4.27
C ARG A 300 -58.22 -120.04 4.97
N ASP A 301 -58.59 -119.72 6.20
CA ASP A 301 -59.59 -120.46 6.99
C ASP A 301 -60.97 -120.44 6.29
N ALA A 302 -61.36 -119.29 5.71
CA ALA A 302 -62.57 -119.18 4.89
C ALA A 302 -62.50 -120.01 3.60
N ASP A 303 -61.37 -120.00 2.88
CA ASP A 303 -61.13 -120.84 1.70
C ASP A 303 -61.17 -122.34 2.04
N GLU A 304 -60.63 -122.76 3.18
CA GLU A 304 -60.67 -124.15 3.64
C GLU A 304 -62.06 -124.57 4.11
N HIS A 305 -62.77 -123.70 4.84
CA HIS A 305 -64.18 -123.92 5.17
C HIS A 305 -65.04 -124.05 3.90
N ALA A 306 -64.84 -123.18 2.90
CA ALA A 306 -65.55 -123.26 1.62
C ALA A 306 -65.26 -124.57 0.87
N LYS A 307 -63.99 -125.00 0.79
CA LYS A 307 -63.60 -126.31 0.24
C LYS A 307 -64.27 -127.47 0.99
N SER A 308 -64.32 -127.40 2.32
CA SER A 308 -64.97 -128.41 3.17
C SER A 308 -66.49 -128.49 2.91
N LEU A 309 -67.14 -127.33 2.76
CA LEU A 309 -68.57 -127.22 2.49
C LEU A 309 -68.93 -127.80 1.12
N VAL A 310 -68.15 -127.48 0.08
CA VAL A 310 -68.31 -128.05 -1.28
C VAL A 310 -68.03 -129.55 -1.31
N SER A 311 -67.02 -130.03 -0.57
CA SER A 311 -66.77 -131.47 -0.39
C SER A 311 -67.97 -132.19 0.23
N ASN A 312 -68.54 -131.62 1.30
CA ASN A 312 -69.66 -132.23 2.02
C ASN A 312 -70.95 -132.19 1.19
N ALA A 313 -71.21 -131.09 0.48
CA ALA A 313 -72.33 -130.97 -0.46
C ALA A 313 -72.26 -132.01 -1.59
N ARG A 314 -71.07 -132.26 -2.17
CA ARG A 314 -70.89 -133.32 -3.17
C ARG A 314 -71.21 -134.71 -2.62
N ARG A 315 -70.65 -135.08 -1.45
CA ARG A 315 -70.91 -136.38 -0.82
C ARG A 315 -72.41 -136.59 -0.55
N ASN A 316 -73.12 -135.56 -0.09
CA ASN A 316 -74.56 -135.63 0.12
C ASN A 316 -75.32 -135.86 -1.20
N ALA A 317 -74.94 -135.17 -2.28
CA ALA A 317 -75.56 -135.35 -3.59
C ALA A 317 -75.30 -136.76 -4.17
N ASP A 318 -74.06 -137.26 -4.06
CA ASP A 318 -73.69 -138.62 -4.48
C ASP A 318 -74.50 -139.69 -3.70
N GLN A 319 -74.69 -139.49 -2.40
CA GLN A 319 -75.48 -140.38 -1.55
C GLN A 319 -76.97 -140.39 -1.94
N ILE A 320 -77.59 -139.22 -2.16
CA ILE A 320 -78.98 -139.11 -2.61
C ILE A 320 -79.21 -139.84 -3.96
N VAL A 321 -78.28 -139.69 -4.91
CA VAL A 321 -78.36 -140.38 -6.21
C VAL A 321 -78.21 -141.91 -6.07
N SER A 322 -77.38 -142.37 -5.13
CA SER A 322 -77.23 -143.79 -4.80
C SER A 322 -78.52 -144.39 -4.21
N GLU A 323 -79.13 -143.69 -3.25
CA GLU A 323 -80.36 -144.13 -2.59
C GLU A 323 -81.54 -144.16 -3.57
N ALA A 324 -81.69 -143.15 -4.43
CA ALA A 324 -82.73 -143.09 -5.46
C ALA A 324 -82.66 -144.23 -6.49
N ARG A 325 -81.45 -144.62 -6.94
CA ARG A 325 -81.25 -145.78 -7.82
C ARG A 325 -81.65 -147.09 -7.14
N THR A 326 -81.17 -147.28 -5.90
CA THR A 326 -81.44 -148.49 -5.11
C THR A 326 -82.93 -148.67 -4.81
N HIS A 327 -83.68 -147.57 -4.64
CA HIS A 327 -85.14 -147.61 -4.48
C HIS A 327 -85.85 -147.98 -5.79
N SER A 328 -85.42 -147.39 -6.92
CA SER A 328 -85.99 -147.64 -8.25
C SER A 328 -85.83 -149.10 -8.70
N GLU A 329 -84.66 -149.71 -8.47
CA GLU A 329 -84.40 -151.11 -8.83
C GLU A 329 -85.30 -152.08 -8.06
N LYS A 330 -85.54 -151.82 -6.76
CA LYS A 330 -86.47 -152.62 -5.94
C LYS A 330 -87.88 -152.60 -6.52
N MET A 331 -88.44 -151.41 -6.78
CA MET A 331 -89.80 -151.27 -7.35
C MET A 331 -89.94 -152.02 -8.68
N VAL A 332 -88.94 -151.96 -9.57
CA VAL A 332 -88.94 -152.68 -10.86
C VAL A 332 -88.89 -154.20 -10.66
N THR A 333 -88.14 -154.70 -9.66
CA THR A 333 -88.12 -156.14 -9.36
C THR A 333 -89.42 -156.63 -8.73
N GLU A 334 -90.00 -155.90 -7.78
CA GLU A 334 -91.24 -156.28 -7.09
C GLU A 334 -92.41 -156.37 -8.09
N ALA A 335 -92.61 -155.33 -8.91
CA ALA A 335 -93.65 -155.30 -9.96
C ALA A 335 -93.52 -156.44 -10.98
N ARG A 336 -92.28 -156.85 -11.33
CA ARG A 336 -92.05 -158.01 -12.20
C ARG A 336 -92.45 -159.33 -11.54
N THR A 337 -92.21 -159.50 -10.24
CA THR A 337 -92.61 -160.74 -9.54
C THR A 337 -94.12 -160.88 -9.40
N GLU A 338 -94.87 -159.78 -9.35
CA GLU A 338 -96.33 -159.80 -9.18
C GLU A 338 -97.06 -160.20 -10.47
N LEU A 339 -96.70 -159.59 -11.60
CA LEU A 339 -97.24 -159.94 -12.92
C LEU A 339 -97.01 -161.42 -13.27
N ASP A 340 -95.87 -161.98 -12.86
CA ASP A 340 -95.53 -163.38 -13.09
C ASP A 340 -96.30 -164.35 -12.18
N ARG A 341 -96.84 -163.89 -11.03
CA ARG A 341 -97.78 -164.65 -10.18
C ARG A 341 -99.17 -164.70 -10.81
N GLU A 342 -99.71 -163.55 -11.24
CA GLU A 342 -101.02 -163.48 -11.90
C GLU A 342 -101.07 -164.32 -13.18
N ARG A 343 -100.06 -164.21 -14.04
CA ARG A 343 -99.98 -164.97 -15.28
C ARG A 343 -99.99 -166.49 -15.05
N ARG A 344 -99.31 -166.97 -14.00
CA ARG A 344 -99.31 -168.38 -13.57
C ARG A 344 -100.58 -168.80 -12.82
N SER A 345 -101.45 -167.86 -12.46
CA SER A 345 -102.79 -168.13 -11.93
C SER A 345 -103.77 -168.35 -13.10
N MET A 346 -103.85 -167.37 -14.00
CA MET A 346 -104.76 -167.39 -15.17
C MET A 346 -104.51 -168.59 -16.08
N GLN A 347 -103.24 -168.96 -16.32
CA GLN A 347 -102.90 -170.12 -17.17
C GLN A 347 -103.52 -171.43 -16.65
N ARG A 348 -103.54 -171.65 -15.32
CA ARG A 348 -104.11 -172.87 -14.72
C ARG A 348 -105.64 -172.93 -14.83
N GLN A 349 -106.31 -171.79 -14.82
CA GLN A 349 -107.77 -171.73 -15.06
C GLN A 349 -108.13 -172.06 -16.51
N VAL A 350 -107.25 -171.76 -17.48
CA VAL A 350 -107.41 -172.17 -18.89
C VAL A 350 -107.23 -173.69 -19.05
N ASP A 351 -106.22 -174.27 -18.41
CA ASP A 351 -105.89 -175.69 -18.58
C ASP A 351 -106.99 -176.65 -18.05
N ASP A 352 -107.64 -176.34 -16.93
CA ASP A 352 -108.75 -177.16 -16.42
C ASP A 352 -110.06 -176.98 -17.23
N LEU A 353 -110.32 -175.80 -17.81
CA LEU A 353 -111.43 -175.61 -18.76
C LEU A 353 -111.22 -176.40 -20.06
N ILE A 354 -109.97 -176.55 -20.52
CA ILE A 354 -109.63 -177.40 -21.67
C ILE A 354 -109.93 -178.88 -21.38
N ARG A 355 -109.68 -179.36 -20.15
CA ARG A 355 -110.04 -180.73 -19.73
C ARG A 355 -111.55 -180.97 -19.74
N GLN A 356 -112.36 -179.98 -19.32
CA GLN A 356 -113.81 -180.05 -19.43
C GLN A 356 -114.28 -180.10 -20.89
N ARG A 357 -113.65 -179.32 -21.78
CA ARG A 357 -113.94 -179.34 -23.23
C ARG A 357 -113.65 -180.70 -23.85
N ASP A 358 -112.47 -181.28 -23.58
CA ASP A 358 -112.00 -182.46 -24.33
C ASP A 358 -112.75 -183.74 -23.95
N SER A 359 -113.21 -183.88 -22.70
CA SER A 359 -114.08 -185.01 -22.32
C SER A 359 -115.52 -184.93 -22.87
N ILE A 360 -115.97 -183.76 -23.35
CA ILE A 360 -117.30 -183.56 -23.94
C ILE A 360 -117.22 -183.57 -25.47
N THR A 361 -116.13 -183.07 -26.04
CA THR A 361 -115.81 -183.16 -27.47
C THR A 361 -115.39 -184.58 -27.87
N GLY A 362 -114.95 -185.39 -26.89
CA GLY A 362 -114.65 -186.83 -26.95
C GLY A 362 -115.86 -187.75 -27.19
N HIS A 363 -116.67 -187.40 -28.21
CA HIS A 363 -117.51 -188.25 -29.04
C HIS A 363 -118.64 -189.06 -28.36
N LEU A 364 -119.93 -188.90 -28.69
CA LEU A 364 -120.66 -188.00 -29.61
C LEU A 364 -120.42 -188.08 -31.13
N ASP A 365 -119.23 -188.34 -31.67
CA ASP A 365 -119.12 -188.78 -33.08
C ASP A 365 -119.58 -190.24 -33.27
N GLN A 366 -119.91 -190.92 -32.16
CA GLN A 366 -120.68 -192.15 -32.15
C GLN A 366 -122.21 -191.94 -31.93
N LEU A 367 -122.73 -190.70 -31.98
CA LEU A 367 -124.18 -190.45 -32.18
C LEU A 367 -124.71 -191.07 -33.50
N ARG A 368 -123.81 -191.35 -34.44
CA ARG A 368 -124.13 -191.39 -35.87
C ARG A 368 -124.19 -192.79 -36.48
N HIS A 369 -124.29 -193.83 -35.65
CA HIS A 369 -124.47 -195.20 -36.13
C HIS A 369 -125.49 -196.08 -35.35
N LEU A 370 -126.05 -195.62 -34.23
CA LEU A 370 -127.05 -196.38 -33.45
C LEU A 370 -127.79 -195.48 -32.42
N LEU A 371 -128.87 -194.76 -32.76
CA LEU A 371 -129.55 -194.53 -34.04
C LEU A 371 -129.99 -193.04 -34.05
N GLY A 372 -129.85 -192.33 -35.17
CA GLY A 372 -129.68 -190.86 -35.13
C GLY A 372 -130.91 -189.95 -35.20
N SER A 373 -130.67 -188.68 -34.82
CA SER A 373 -131.35 -187.41 -35.16
C SER A 373 -132.31 -186.73 -34.14
N MET A 374 -131.95 -185.48 -33.78
CA MET A 374 -132.81 -184.28 -33.57
C MET A 374 -133.85 -184.26 -32.41
N PRO A 375 -134.35 -183.06 -31.99
CA PRO A 375 -133.67 -181.76 -31.76
C PRO A 375 -134.08 -181.08 -30.42
N VAL A 376 -133.57 -179.85 -30.16
CA VAL A 376 -134.22 -178.64 -29.53
C VAL A 376 -133.22 -177.79 -28.67
N PRO A 377 -133.26 -176.42 -28.65
CA PRO A 377 -132.17 -175.57 -28.13
C PRO A 377 -132.58 -174.42 -27.15
N GLY A 378 -131.62 -173.56 -26.73
CA GLY A 378 -131.90 -172.21 -26.17
C GLY A 378 -130.71 -171.48 -25.49
N LEU A 379 -130.43 -170.20 -25.83
CA LEU A 379 -129.36 -169.34 -25.26
C LEU A 379 -129.56 -167.84 -25.62
N GLU A 380 -129.35 -166.88 -24.68
CA GLU A 380 -129.25 -165.39 -24.88
C GLU A 380 -129.01 -164.62 -23.52
N LYS A 381 -128.79 -163.30 -23.33
CA LYS A 381 -128.71 -162.09 -24.23
C LYS A 381 -127.57 -161.06 -23.86
N LEU A 382 -127.86 -159.80 -23.43
CA LEU A 382 -126.95 -158.62 -23.55
C LEU A 382 -127.31 -157.38 -22.65
N ALA A 383 -126.40 -156.38 -22.57
CA ALA A 383 -126.54 -154.95 -22.10
C ALA A 383 -126.38 -154.67 -20.55
N ASP A 384 -126.02 -153.46 -20.04
CA ASP A 384 -125.90 -152.10 -20.64
C ASP A 384 -125.00 -151.07 -19.85
N ALA A 385 -124.63 -149.96 -20.51
CA ALA A 385 -124.26 -148.58 -20.02
C ALA A 385 -123.09 -148.27 -19.02
N ALA A 386 -122.72 -146.97 -18.89
CA ALA A 386 -121.54 -146.44 -18.13
C ALA A 386 -121.66 -144.93 -17.74
N ASN A 387 -120.80 -144.42 -16.82
CA ASN A 387 -120.06 -143.11 -16.84
C ASN A 387 -119.65 -142.54 -15.43
N ALA A 388 -118.47 -141.87 -15.35
CA ALA A 388 -118.00 -140.84 -14.36
C ALA A 388 -117.95 -141.15 -12.83
N ALA A 389 -117.18 -140.44 -11.97
CA ALA A 389 -115.88 -139.73 -12.08
C ALA A 389 -115.38 -139.31 -10.66
N ALA A 390 -114.05 -139.13 -10.46
CA ALA A 390 -113.36 -138.74 -9.21
C ALA A 390 -113.42 -139.80 -8.06
N PRO A 391 -112.44 -139.91 -7.13
CA PRO A 391 -111.85 -138.81 -6.34
C PRO A 391 -110.30 -138.73 -6.32
N ALA A 392 -109.74 -137.64 -5.78
CA ALA A 392 -108.30 -137.48 -5.52
C ALA A 392 -108.04 -136.83 -4.14
N ARG A 393 -107.40 -137.57 -3.23
CA ARG A 393 -106.91 -137.15 -1.88
C ARG A 393 -105.96 -138.24 -1.33
N PRO A 394 -105.04 -137.96 -0.40
CA PRO A 394 -104.37 -136.67 -0.13
C PRO A 394 -102.83 -136.81 0.08
N GLN A 395 -102.13 -135.65 0.11
CA GLN A 395 -100.84 -135.44 0.79
C GLN A 395 -99.63 -136.34 0.42
N ARG A 396 -98.76 -135.80 -0.45
CA ARG A 396 -97.35 -135.56 -0.07
C ARG A 396 -96.83 -134.27 -0.71
N VAL A 397 -95.66 -133.84 -0.25
CA VAL A 397 -95.03 -132.56 -0.60
C VAL A 397 -94.03 -132.75 -1.73
N ASP A 398 -94.24 -132.03 -2.83
CA ASP A 398 -93.24 -131.73 -3.86
C ASP A 398 -92.52 -130.43 -3.44
N GLU A 399 -91.18 -130.42 -3.39
CA GLU A 399 -90.29 -129.95 -4.47
C GLU A 399 -90.53 -128.51 -4.95
N VAL A 400 -89.51 -127.66 -4.77
CA VAL A 400 -89.47 -126.29 -5.32
C VAL A 400 -88.32 -126.19 -6.31
N GLN A 401 -88.67 -126.20 -7.60
CA GLN A 401 -87.83 -125.74 -8.70
C GLN A 401 -87.75 -124.19 -8.61
N THR A 402 -86.58 -123.55 -8.60
CA THR A 402 -85.67 -123.31 -9.75
C THR A 402 -86.31 -122.60 -10.95
N ALA A 403 -86.56 -121.30 -10.79
CA ALA A 403 -86.40 -120.22 -11.78
C ALA A 403 -85.72 -119.05 -11.03
N GLY A 404 -84.91 -118.16 -11.60
CA GLY A 404 -85.16 -117.32 -12.79
C GLY A 404 -85.71 -115.95 -12.31
N GLU A 405 -85.18 -114.79 -12.68
CA GLU A 405 -84.17 -114.51 -13.71
C GLU A 405 -83.48 -113.13 -13.52
N ILE A 406 -82.20 -113.07 -13.90
CA ILE A 406 -81.35 -111.93 -14.37
C ILE A 406 -81.78 -110.47 -14.04
N ALA A 407 -80.88 -109.71 -13.38
CA ALA A 407 -80.36 -108.42 -13.89
C ALA A 407 -79.13 -107.89 -13.12
N GLY A 408 -78.13 -107.41 -13.88
CA GLY A 408 -77.12 -106.42 -13.50
C GLY A 408 -76.77 -105.62 -14.77
N PRO A 409 -75.64 -104.88 -14.87
CA PRO A 409 -74.64 -104.55 -13.86
C PRO A 409 -74.29 -103.03 -13.83
N SER A 410 -73.19 -102.65 -13.16
CA SER A 410 -72.23 -101.56 -13.51
C SER A 410 -72.72 -100.16 -13.97
N ASP A 411 -72.48 -99.10 -13.18
CA ASP A 411 -71.41 -98.09 -13.40
C ASP A 411 -71.63 -96.67 -12.80
N VAL A 412 -70.52 -96.15 -12.25
CA VAL A 412 -69.95 -94.77 -12.21
C VAL A 412 -70.83 -93.49 -12.30
N ASP A 413 -70.77 -92.64 -11.26
CA ASP A 413 -70.36 -91.18 -11.25
C ASP A 413 -70.67 -90.58 -9.85
N VAL A 414 -69.86 -89.80 -9.11
CA VAL A 414 -69.10 -88.53 -9.32
C VAL A 414 -69.88 -87.27 -8.85
N ALA A 415 -69.12 -86.27 -8.35
CA ALA A 415 -69.52 -84.93 -7.87
C ALA A 415 -70.17 -84.83 -6.46
N SER A 416 -70.18 -83.69 -5.74
CA SER A 416 -69.21 -82.57 -5.51
C SER A 416 -69.84 -81.52 -4.58
N ALA A 417 -69.18 -81.12 -3.48
CA ALA A 417 -69.36 -79.84 -2.73
C ALA A 417 -68.45 -79.85 -1.48
N GLU A 418 -67.46 -78.97 -1.32
CA GLU A 418 -67.58 -77.61 -0.75
C GLU A 418 -68.22 -77.50 0.64
N LYS A 419 -67.40 -77.21 1.68
CA LYS A 419 -67.47 -75.89 2.34
C LYS A 419 -66.24 -75.48 3.14
N THR A 420 -66.09 -74.16 3.27
CA THR A 420 -65.02 -73.43 3.95
C THR A 420 -65.16 -73.35 5.47
N ALA A 421 -64.05 -73.34 6.20
CA ALA A 421 -63.91 -72.57 7.43
C ALA A 421 -62.43 -72.16 7.64
N GLY A 422 -62.13 -70.87 7.66
CA GLY A 422 -60.80 -70.35 8.00
C GLY A 422 -60.69 -70.07 9.49
N ALA A 423 -59.55 -70.40 10.10
CA ALA A 423 -59.23 -70.07 11.49
C ALA A 423 -57.98 -69.19 11.54
N ALA A 424 -58.06 -68.08 12.28
CA ALA A 424 -56.95 -67.18 12.53
C ALA A 424 -56.78 -66.98 14.05
N ARG A 425 -55.56 -66.61 14.45
CA ARG A 425 -55.11 -66.43 15.85
C ARG A 425 -54.91 -67.78 16.60
N ARG A 426 -53.94 -67.90 17.50
CA ARG A 426 -52.97 -66.92 18.03
C ARG A 426 -51.55 -67.38 17.75
#